data_AF-A0A7X6YCX9-F1
#
_entry.id   AF-A0A7X6YCX9-F1
#
_cell.length_a   1.000
_cell.length_b   1.000
_cell.length_c   1.000
_cell.angle_alpha   90.00
_cell.angle_beta   90.00
_cell.angle_gamma   90.00
#
_symmetry.space_group_name_H-M   'P 1'
#
loop_
_entity.id
_entity.type
_entity.pdbx_description
1 polymer ?
#
loop_
_entity_poly.entity_id
_entity_poly.type
_entity_poly.pdbx_seq_one_letter_code
_entity_poly.pdbx_strand_id
1 'polypeptide(L)'
;MFKRLVVLVPALALAVSVFAYPTVGKDPNNVQPNFWTSQLAAARTRAGQLGLPMLVMCIDSVTCGNCKKWDDGVLKNAAWPAFLAQYPMMLVMLDRSYLSITRWNTLTQPCRGVGG
;
A
#
# COMPACT_ATOMS: atom_id res chain seq x y z
N MET A 1 55.48 24.82 -10.66
CA MET A 1 54.32 25.46 -9.97
C MET A 1 53.13 24.52 -10.07
N PHE A 2 52.66 23.99 -8.95
CA PHE A 2 51.51 23.08 -8.87
C PHE A 2 50.20 23.83 -9.13
N LYS A 3 49.48 23.48 -10.20
CA LYS A 3 48.07 23.85 -10.38
C LYS A 3 47.21 22.65 -9.98
N ARG A 4 46.69 22.69 -8.75
CA ARG A 4 45.55 21.90 -8.30
C ARG A 4 44.34 22.31 -9.14
N LEU A 5 43.49 21.40 -9.59
CA LEU A 5 42.03 21.59 -9.57
C LEU A 5 41.31 20.27 -9.92
N VAL A 6 40.83 19.56 -8.90
CA VAL A 6 39.40 19.39 -8.52
C VAL A 6 38.81 18.14 -9.17
N VAL A 7 38.81 17.07 -8.38
CA VAL A 7 38.00 15.88 -8.60
C VAL A 7 36.56 16.26 -8.28
N LEU A 8 35.71 16.35 -9.31
CA LEU A 8 34.26 16.45 -9.15
C LEU A 8 33.75 15.10 -8.67
N VAL A 9 33.54 14.97 -7.36
CA VAL A 9 32.72 13.90 -6.77
C VAL A 9 31.27 14.25 -7.14
N PRO A 10 30.54 13.44 -7.92
CA PRO A 10 29.12 13.67 -8.09
C PRO A 10 28.46 13.35 -6.75
N ALA A 11 27.98 14.39 -6.08
CA ALA A 11 27.15 14.27 -4.90
C ALA A 11 25.96 13.38 -5.24
N LEU A 12 25.88 12.19 -4.63
CA LEU A 12 24.66 11.40 -4.60
C LEU A 12 23.59 12.28 -3.96
N ALA A 13 22.68 12.81 -4.76
CA ALA A 13 21.47 13.44 -4.27
C ALA A 13 20.69 12.37 -3.51
N LEU A 14 20.74 12.42 -2.18
CA LEU A 14 19.84 11.66 -1.31
C LEU A 14 18.43 12.13 -1.63
N ALA A 15 17.74 11.39 -2.50
CA ALA A 15 16.31 11.56 -2.70
C ALA A 15 15.65 11.25 -1.35
N VAL A 16 15.30 12.30 -0.63
CA VAL A 16 14.46 12.20 0.56
C VAL A 16 13.09 11.77 0.03
N SER A 17 12.86 10.47 0.01
CA SER A 17 11.55 9.89 -0.28
C SER A 17 10.62 10.34 0.85
N VAL A 18 9.91 11.45 0.64
CA VAL A 18 8.72 11.74 1.43
C VAL A 18 7.80 10.57 1.19
N PHE A 19 7.60 9.72 2.21
CA PHE A 19 6.67 8.61 2.17
C PHE A 19 5.26 9.19 2.08
N ALA A 20 4.84 9.50 0.85
CA ALA A 20 3.47 9.86 0.55
C ALA A 20 2.58 8.68 0.97
N TYR A 21 1.42 9.00 1.55
CA TYR A 21 0.41 7.99 1.82
C TYR A 21 0.15 7.20 0.52
N PRO A 22 0.00 5.87 0.57
CA PRO A 22 -0.16 5.10 -0.64
C PRO A 22 -1.36 5.58 -1.45
N THR A 23 -1.15 5.73 -2.75
CA THR A 23 -2.25 5.98 -3.67
C THR A 23 -3.05 4.69 -3.85
N VAL A 24 -4.36 4.76 -3.63
CA VAL A 24 -5.27 3.63 -3.80
C VAL A 24 -5.90 3.68 -5.19
N GLY A 25 -5.52 2.74 -6.06
CA GLY A 25 -6.08 2.58 -7.39
C GLY A 25 -7.57 2.21 -7.37
N LYS A 26 -8.30 2.67 -8.38
CA LYS A 26 -9.74 2.41 -8.57
C LYS A 26 -10.07 1.71 -9.89
N ASP A 27 -9.11 1.60 -10.80
CA ASP A 27 -9.31 0.93 -12.08
C ASP A 27 -9.16 -0.60 -11.92
N PRO A 28 -10.23 -1.39 -12.16
CA PRO A 28 -10.16 -2.85 -12.07
C PRO A 28 -9.25 -3.48 -13.13
N ASN A 29 -8.94 -2.78 -14.22
CA ASN A 29 -8.07 -3.27 -15.29
C ASN A 29 -6.59 -2.97 -15.05
N ASN A 30 -6.25 -2.14 -14.06
CA ASN A 30 -4.88 -1.76 -13.73
C ASN A 30 -4.52 -2.15 -12.29
N VAL A 31 -4.64 -3.45 -11.99
CA VAL A 31 -4.31 -4.02 -10.68
C VAL A 31 -2.95 -4.71 -10.75
N GLN A 32 -2.00 -4.24 -9.95
CA GLN A 32 -0.60 -4.67 -9.98
C GLN A 32 -0.10 -5.11 -8.58
N PRO A 33 0.85 -6.06 -8.49
CA PRO A 33 1.48 -6.41 -7.23
C PRO A 33 2.15 -5.20 -6.56
N ASN A 34 2.14 -5.15 -5.23
CA ASN A 34 2.74 -4.09 -4.42
C ASN A 34 2.16 -2.68 -4.59
N PHE A 35 1.10 -2.53 -5.39
CA PHE A 35 0.32 -1.30 -5.50
C PHE A 35 -1.05 -1.47 -4.85
N TRP A 36 -1.47 -0.47 -4.07
CA TRP A 36 -2.76 -0.50 -3.39
C TRP A 36 -3.91 -0.31 -4.37
N THR A 37 -4.96 -1.12 -4.20
CA THR A 37 -6.22 -0.97 -4.96
C THR A 37 -7.44 -1.13 -4.07
N SER A 38 -8.54 -0.51 -4.48
CA SER A 38 -9.88 -0.72 -3.91
C SER A 38 -10.64 -1.87 -4.59
N GLN A 39 -10.07 -2.47 -5.64
CA GLN A 39 -10.73 -3.43 -6.51
C GLN A 39 -10.51 -4.87 -6.01
N LEU A 40 -11.21 -5.25 -4.94
CA LEU A 40 -11.05 -6.56 -4.27
C LEU A 40 -11.18 -7.76 -5.23
N ALA A 41 -12.22 -7.78 -6.07
CA ALA A 41 -12.46 -8.89 -6.99
C ALA A 41 -11.35 -9.02 -8.05
N ALA A 42 -10.94 -7.90 -8.66
CA ALA A 42 -9.87 -7.88 -9.63
C ALA A 42 -8.52 -8.28 -9.00
N ALA A 43 -8.22 -7.80 -7.79
CA ALA A 43 -7.04 -8.19 -7.04
C ALA A 43 -7.03 -9.69 -6.71
N ARG A 44 -8.19 -10.28 -6.34
CA ARG A 44 -8.32 -11.72 -6.11
C ARG A 44 -8.03 -12.53 -7.37
N THR A 45 -8.64 -12.16 -8.49
CA THR A 45 -8.38 -12.83 -9.77
C THR A 45 -6.91 -12.73 -10.14
N ARG A 46 -6.31 -11.54 -9.99
CA ARG A 46 -4.90 -11.32 -10.30
C ARG A 46 -3.95 -12.09 -9.38
N ALA A 47 -4.25 -12.15 -8.09
CA ALA A 47 -3.51 -12.95 -7.11
C ALA A 47 -3.48 -14.43 -7.52
N GLY A 48 -4.64 -14.98 -7.89
CA GLY A 48 -4.76 -16.37 -8.37
C GLY A 48 -3.99 -16.63 -9.66
N GLN A 49 -4.00 -15.69 -10.61
CA GLN A 49 -3.22 -15.79 -11.85
C GLN A 49 -1.71 -15.78 -11.62
N LEU A 50 -1.25 -15.02 -10.63
CA LEU A 50 0.17 -14.83 -10.34
C LEU A 50 0.71 -15.77 -9.25
N GLY A 51 -0.16 -16.53 -8.57
CA GLY A 51 0.23 -17.33 -7.41
C GLY A 51 0.71 -16.49 -6.23
N LEU A 52 0.25 -15.25 -6.09
CA LEU A 52 0.68 -14.32 -5.03
C LEU A 52 -0.31 -14.29 -3.87
N PRO A 53 0.16 -14.08 -2.63
CA PRO A 53 -0.73 -13.83 -1.51
C PRO A 53 -1.43 -12.47 -1.65
N MET A 54 -2.50 -12.28 -0.88
CA MET A 54 -3.21 -11.01 -0.76
C MET A 54 -3.16 -10.50 0.67
N LEU A 55 -2.88 -9.21 0.83
CA LEU A 55 -3.19 -8.46 2.04
C LEU A 55 -4.45 -7.63 1.78
N VAL A 56 -5.52 -7.92 2.51
CA VAL A 56 -6.76 -7.14 2.48
C VAL A 56 -6.88 -6.33 3.76
N MET A 57 -6.88 -5.02 3.61
CA MET A 57 -7.01 -4.07 4.69
C MET A 57 -8.41 -3.48 4.73
N CYS A 58 -9.06 -3.56 5.88
CA CYS A 58 -10.34 -2.94 6.16
C CYS A 58 -10.10 -1.82 7.19
N ILE A 59 -10.10 -0.57 6.74
CA ILE A 59 -9.74 0.59 7.56
C ILE A 59 -10.83 1.66 7.57
N ASP A 60 -10.66 2.66 8.43
CA ASP A 60 -11.37 3.92 8.41
C ASP A 60 -10.32 5.02 8.63
N SER A 61 -9.84 5.63 7.54
CA SER A 61 -8.72 6.57 7.61
C SER A 61 -9.06 7.89 8.33
N VAL A 62 -10.35 8.15 8.57
CA VAL A 62 -10.84 9.39 9.17
C VAL A 62 -11.08 9.24 10.68
N THR A 63 -11.74 8.17 11.12
CA THR A 63 -12.23 8.06 12.51
C THR A 63 -11.52 7.00 13.36
N CYS A 64 -10.83 6.04 12.74
CA CYS A 64 -10.19 4.94 13.47
C CYS A 64 -8.77 5.30 13.92
N GLY A 65 -8.61 5.66 15.20
CA GLY A 65 -7.30 5.98 15.79
C GLY A 65 -6.27 4.85 15.71
N ASN A 66 -6.71 3.58 15.80
CA ASN A 66 -5.82 2.43 15.64
C ASN A 66 -5.36 2.25 14.19
N CYS A 67 -6.22 2.58 13.22
CA CYS A 67 -5.89 2.54 11.80
C CYS A 67 -4.81 3.59 11.49
N LYS A 68 -4.94 4.79 12.06
CA LYS A 68 -3.90 5.83 11.96
C LYS A 68 -2.56 5.38 12.55
N LYS A 69 -2.55 4.77 13.74
CA LYS A 69 -1.32 4.23 14.36
C LYS A 69 -0.67 3.16 13.49
N TRP A 70 -1.47 2.29 12.87
CA TRP A 70 -0.97 1.28 11.94
C TRP A 70 -0.37 1.92 10.69
N ASP A 71 -1.06 2.90 10.09
CA ASP A 71 -0.55 3.64 8.92
C ASP A 71 0.80 4.31 9.23
N ASP A 72 0.93 4.93 10.39
CA ASP A 72 2.17 5.57 10.84
C ASP A 72 3.30 4.56 11.09
N GLY A 73 2.98 3.39 11.66
CA GLY A 73 3.97 2.37 12.00
C GLY A 73 4.39 1.47 10.83
N VAL A 74 3.52 1.30 9.82
CA VAL A 74 3.72 0.38 8.70
C VAL A 74 3.88 1.12 7.40
N LEU A 75 2.84 1.83 6.91
CA LEU A 75 2.87 2.41 5.56
C LEU A 75 3.89 3.54 5.40
N LYS A 76 4.11 4.31 6.46
CA LYS A 76 5.11 5.39 6.48
C LYS A 76 6.51 4.91 6.85
N ASN A 77 6.67 3.63 7.17
CA ASN A 77 7.94 3.05 7.54
C ASN A 77 8.71 2.60 6.30
N ALA A 78 9.99 2.99 6.20
CA ALA A 78 10.87 2.61 5.09
C ALA A 78 11.04 1.08 4.93
N ALA A 79 10.82 0.31 5.99
CA ALA A 79 10.85 -1.15 5.94
C ALA A 79 9.70 -1.74 5.09
N TRP A 80 8.59 -1.04 4.92
CA TRP A 80 7.43 -1.57 4.21
C TRP A 80 7.68 -1.78 2.71
N PRO A 81 8.20 -0.80 1.94
CA PRO A 81 8.60 -1.04 0.56
C PRO A 81 9.66 -2.14 0.41
N ALA A 82 10.62 -2.22 1.34
CA ALA A 82 11.64 -3.27 1.33
C ALA A 82 11.03 -4.67 1.54
N PHE A 83 10.08 -4.79 2.48
CA PHE A 83 9.33 -6.01 2.71
C PHE A 83 8.56 -6.45 1.47
N LEU A 84 7.85 -5.52 0.80
CA LEU A 84 7.10 -5.82 -0.43
C LEU A 84 8.00 -6.20 -1.61
N ALA A 85 9.22 -5.66 -1.69
CA ALA A 85 10.19 -6.05 -2.70
C ALA A 85 10.66 -7.51 -2.50
N GLN A 86 10.79 -7.95 -1.25
CA GLN A 86 11.18 -9.33 -0.92
C GLN A 86 10.01 -10.31 -0.98
N TYR A 87 8.80 -9.85 -0.63
CA TYR A 87 7.58 -10.67 -0.54
C TYR A 87 6.45 -10.02 -1.34
N PRO A 88 6.45 -10.15 -2.68
CA PRO A 88 5.43 -9.54 -3.52
C PRO A 88 4.03 -10.05 -3.17
N MET A 89 3.06 -9.15 -3.13
CA MET A 89 1.67 -9.50 -2.82
C MET A 89 0.69 -8.53 -3.47
N MET A 90 -0.57 -8.96 -3.57
CA MET A 90 -1.65 -8.07 -3.97
C MET A 90 -2.15 -7.28 -2.74
N LEU A 91 -2.18 -5.96 -2.85
CA LEU A 91 -2.55 -5.07 -1.76
C LEU A 91 -3.94 -4.48 -2.00
N VAL A 92 -4.89 -4.77 -1.12
CA VAL A 92 -6.25 -4.23 -1.20
C VAL A 92 -6.51 -3.35 0.01
N MET A 93 -6.94 -2.11 -0.23
CA MET A 93 -7.42 -1.19 0.79
C MET A 93 -8.91 -0.93 0.60
N LEU A 94 -9.70 -1.41 1.55
CA LEU A 94 -11.10 -1.12 1.72
C LEU A 94 -11.22 -0.09 2.83
N ASP A 95 -11.50 1.15 2.46
CA ASP A 95 -11.61 2.24 3.42
C ASP A 95 -13.07 2.65 3.59
N ARG A 96 -13.58 2.51 4.81
CA ARG A 96 -14.95 2.87 5.20
C ARG A 96 -15.27 4.31 4.89
N SER A 97 -14.29 5.22 4.99
CA SER A 97 -14.49 6.65 4.75
C SER A 97 -14.83 6.98 3.28
N TYR A 98 -14.50 6.08 2.34
CA TYR A 98 -14.75 6.26 0.90
C TYR A 98 -15.75 5.26 0.31
N LEU A 99 -16.32 4.38 1.14
CA LEU A 99 -17.30 3.37 0.72
C LEU A 99 -18.67 3.68 1.31
N SER A 100 -19.73 3.44 0.54
CA SER A 100 -21.08 3.43 1.12
C SER A 100 -21.20 2.32 2.16
N ILE A 101 -22.10 2.49 3.13
CA ILE A 101 -22.32 1.49 4.20
C ILE A 101 -22.64 0.10 3.63
N THR A 102 -23.46 0.04 2.58
CA THR A 102 -23.81 -1.20 1.88
C THR A 102 -22.56 -1.85 1.29
N ARG A 103 -21.74 -1.09 0.57
CA ARG A 103 -20.53 -1.62 -0.07
C ARG A 103 -19.48 -2.05 0.95
N TRP A 104 -19.32 -1.29 2.03
CA TRP A 104 -18.49 -1.66 3.17
C TRP A 104 -18.92 -3.00 3.78
N ASN A 105 -20.22 -3.16 4.06
CA ASN A 105 -20.76 -4.40 4.62
C ASN A 105 -20.54 -5.59 3.69
N THR A 106 -20.84 -5.45 2.40
CA THR A 106 -20.64 -6.52 1.42
C THR A 106 -19.16 -6.92 1.29
N LEU A 107 -18.24 -5.96 1.17
CA LEU A 107 -16.84 -6.25 0.91
C LEU A 107 -16.10 -6.77 2.15
N THR A 108 -16.49 -6.34 3.35
CA THR A 108 -15.81 -6.70 4.60
C THR A 108 -16.48 -7.85 5.34
N GLN A 109 -17.64 -8.36 4.89
CA GLN A 109 -18.30 -9.53 5.49
C GLN A 109 -17.33 -10.70 5.74
N PRO A 110 -16.44 -11.08 4.79
CA PRO A 110 -15.51 -12.19 5.01
C PRO A 110 -14.46 -11.91 6.12
N CYS A 111 -14.23 -10.65 6.48
CA CYS A 111 -13.22 -10.23 7.43
C CYS A 111 -13.74 -10.11 8.88
N ARG A 112 -15.06 -10.20 9.11
CA ARG A 112 -15.68 -9.89 10.40
C ARG A 112 -15.76 -11.05 11.39
N GLY A 113 -15.38 -12.27 10.99
CA GLY A 113 -15.53 -13.46 11.83
C GLY A 113 -17.00 -13.81 12.12
N VAL A 114 -17.25 -14.96 12.74
CA VAL A 114 -18.60 -15.53 12.97
C VAL A 114 -19.39 -14.84 14.10
N GLY A 115 -18.95 -13.68 14.59
CA GLY A 115 -19.50 -13.03 15.79
C GLY A 115 -19.72 -11.53 15.67
N GLY A 116 -19.94 -11.02 14.45
CA GLY A 116 -20.28 -9.63 14.18
C GLY A 116 -21.77 -9.33 14.33
#